data_AF-A0A7S4SRZ3-F1
#
_entry.id   AF-A0A7S4SRZ3-F1
#
_cell.length_a   1.000
_cell.length_b   1.000
_cell.length_c   1.000
_cell.angle_alpha   90.00
_cell.angle_beta   90.00
_cell.angle_gamma   90.00
#
_symmetry.space_group_name_H-M   'P 1'
#
loop_
_entity.id
_entity.type
_entity.pdbx_description
1 polymer ?
#
loop_
_entity_poly.entity_id
_entity_poly.type
_entity_poly.pdbx_seq_one_letter_code
_entity_poly.pdbx_strand_id
1 'polypeptide(L)'
;PLARPPLCSREPPRGAPAAARPAGLPGVRASGLPSLPQQPREPRVVVCSAAVPTAATVAAAALLARRCRRRALGSRQAPRALAVVRHAAEPGELDAESDAEAQAQLEALEAELEALEDQLDLESEERSSVLSEKVESLLERAPALEASGVAPAAASQALAPIGRVAVCSLGSGGVSELLLARLGDAASLGVAEPLQVDLEEVGRLNFDKVIEILEGCKVAVICPDTGDDRPETLEAVLRGIKGLLAGMPEGLSRIVLLSHVGAQQSKGGFNLGSFFGESKGTSWDDLEDELTKTARLRTSSRPLYTTIVRAGSPPASTPPATEVRCLPADTGSEDGTTLPQTAAEALFQALALSVDAGFSVVDEAAPGSRAPEAPVWPELLLPFIGPEVLRIEVEDAKRVAFFVQGWAEEFFGEGKRASRVGVKTPVQVRKTSSGVILKFRPFGTESELGFDDLDQGGVEFIAEEPPAGPPRLRARRCAYGWKVSAKENSERALLDKFAKDWAEVSAS
;
A
#
# COMPACT_ATOMS: atom_id res chain seq x y z
N PRO A 1 -20.09 -32.29 55.71
CA PRO A 1 -19.13 -32.68 54.64
C PRO A 1 -18.28 -31.47 54.25
N LEU A 2 -17.22 -31.24 55.03
CA LEU A 2 -16.28 -30.12 54.89
C LEU A 2 -14.95 -30.67 54.40
N ALA A 3 -14.50 -30.28 53.22
CA ALA A 3 -13.16 -30.60 52.71
C ALA A 3 -12.28 -29.36 52.82
N ARG A 4 -11.27 -29.44 53.69
CA ARG A 4 -10.16 -28.48 53.81
C ARG A 4 -9.09 -28.77 52.75
N PRO A 5 -8.33 -27.76 52.29
CA PRO A 5 -7.17 -27.95 51.42
C PRO A 5 -5.93 -28.36 52.24
N PRO A 6 -4.97 -29.09 51.65
CA PRO A 6 -3.71 -29.38 52.32
C PRO A 6 -2.70 -28.25 52.13
N LEU A 7 -2.16 -27.80 53.26
CA LEU A 7 -0.92 -27.02 53.38
C LEU A 7 0.26 -27.94 53.03
N CYS A 8 1.15 -27.50 52.14
CA CYS A 8 2.48 -28.10 51.97
C CYS A 8 3.57 -27.08 52.31
N SER A 9 4.52 -27.61 53.07
CA SER A 9 5.56 -26.93 53.82
C SER A 9 6.83 -26.77 53.01
N ARG A 10 7.54 -25.67 53.30
CA ARG A 10 8.97 -25.37 53.11
C ARG A 10 9.93 -26.55 52.89
N GLU A 11 10.90 -26.35 52.00
CA GLU A 11 12.34 -26.34 52.32
C GLU A 11 13.18 -25.71 51.19
N PRO A 12 14.24 -24.93 51.49
CA PRO A 12 15.15 -24.37 50.48
C PRO A 12 16.47 -25.16 50.38
N PRO A 13 17.11 -25.26 49.21
CA PRO A 13 18.48 -25.76 49.14
C PRO A 13 19.51 -24.62 49.24
N ARG A 14 20.44 -24.83 50.17
CA ARG A 14 21.74 -24.17 50.30
C ARG A 14 22.67 -24.58 49.16
N GLY A 15 23.63 -23.71 48.83
CA GLY A 15 24.97 -24.15 48.44
C GLY A 15 25.46 -23.65 47.08
N ALA A 16 26.26 -22.58 47.11
CA ALA A 16 27.17 -22.19 46.02
C ALA A 16 28.27 -23.25 45.80
N PRO A 17 28.96 -23.19 44.66
CA PRO A 17 30.39 -22.92 44.76
C PRO A 17 30.92 -21.90 43.73
N ALA A 18 31.99 -21.25 44.15
CA ALA A 18 32.81 -20.31 43.41
C ALA A 18 33.57 -20.98 42.26
N ALA A 19 33.73 -20.25 41.15
CA ALA A 19 34.73 -20.49 40.10
C ALA A 19 35.35 -19.12 39.75
N ALA A 20 36.59 -18.87 40.19
CA ALA A 20 37.83 -19.12 39.45
C ALA A 20 38.17 -18.01 38.44
N ARG A 21 39.02 -17.08 38.89
CA ARG A 21 39.84 -16.20 38.05
C ARG A 21 40.80 -17.03 37.18
N PRO A 22 41.13 -16.57 35.97
CA PRO A 22 42.45 -16.80 35.42
C PRO A 22 43.28 -15.51 35.38
N ALA A 23 44.57 -15.73 35.64
CA ALA A 23 45.65 -14.76 35.61
C ALA A 23 45.91 -14.23 34.19
N GLY A 24 46.48 -13.03 34.11
CA GLY A 24 46.86 -12.41 32.85
C GLY A 24 48.21 -12.90 32.30
N LEU A 25 48.62 -12.24 31.21
CA LEU A 25 49.96 -11.91 30.71
C LEU A 25 49.84 -11.62 29.18
N PRO A 26 50.84 -11.04 28.50
CA PRO A 26 51.24 -9.64 28.53
C PRO A 26 51.14 -8.98 27.12
N GLY A 27 51.36 -7.66 27.06
CA GLY A 27 51.16 -6.85 25.86
C GLY A 27 52.16 -7.05 24.72
N VAL A 28 51.75 -6.60 23.52
CA VAL A 28 52.63 -6.34 22.38
C VAL A 28 52.14 -5.09 21.62
N ARG A 29 52.99 -4.06 21.70
CA ARG A 29 53.37 -3.00 20.74
C ARG A 29 52.36 -2.49 19.69
N ALA A 30 52.06 -1.20 19.84
CA ALA A 30 51.68 -0.28 18.78
C ALA A 30 52.85 -0.04 17.79
N SER A 31 52.56 -0.03 16.49
CA SER A 31 53.47 0.48 15.44
C SER A 31 52.69 0.81 14.16
N GLY A 32 52.66 2.11 13.81
CA GLY A 32 52.79 2.59 12.42
C GLY A 32 51.57 2.55 11.50
N LEU A 33 50.85 3.67 11.40
CA LEU A 33 50.09 4.03 10.19
C LEU A 33 50.77 5.25 9.54
N PRO A 34 51.04 5.22 8.22
CA PRO A 34 51.56 6.38 7.51
C PRO A 34 50.43 7.34 7.12
N SER A 35 50.63 8.60 7.46
CA SER A 35 49.84 9.76 7.06
C SER A 35 50.05 10.09 5.57
N LEU A 36 48.95 10.22 4.82
CA LEU A 36 48.94 10.75 3.45
C LEU A 36 48.47 12.22 3.45
N PRO A 37 48.96 13.05 2.51
CA PRO A 37 48.82 14.50 2.57
C PRO A 37 47.43 14.97 2.08
N GLN A 38 46.81 15.85 2.87
CA GLN A 38 45.66 16.65 2.46
C GLN A 38 46.13 17.78 1.52
N GLN A 39 45.54 17.86 0.32
CA GLN A 39 45.55 19.08 -0.50
C GLN A 39 44.16 19.73 -0.44
N PRO A 40 44.06 21.05 -0.20
CA PRO A 40 42.81 21.77 -0.35
C PRO A 40 42.56 22.13 -1.83
N ARG A 41 41.37 21.81 -2.35
CA ARG A 41 40.84 22.37 -3.59
C ARG A 41 39.77 23.40 -3.25
N GLU A 42 40.04 24.66 -3.56
CA GLU A 42 39.05 25.74 -3.57
C GLU A 42 38.09 25.58 -4.77
N PRO A 43 36.78 25.83 -4.61
CA PRO A 43 35.89 26.04 -5.74
C PRO A 43 35.84 27.53 -6.14
N ARG A 44 36.16 27.81 -7.41
CA ARG A 44 35.87 29.09 -8.08
C ARG A 44 34.39 29.14 -8.44
N VAL A 45 33.68 30.14 -7.92
CA VAL A 45 32.33 30.51 -8.35
C VAL A 45 32.42 31.42 -9.57
N VAL A 46 31.85 31.00 -10.70
CA VAL A 46 31.65 31.85 -11.89
C VAL A 46 30.20 32.33 -11.87
N VAL A 47 30.01 33.64 -11.72
CA VAL A 47 28.71 34.30 -11.84
C VAL A 47 28.54 34.74 -13.30
N CYS A 48 27.61 34.12 -14.03
CA CYS A 48 27.14 34.62 -15.32
C CYS A 48 25.85 35.43 -15.10
N SER A 49 25.88 36.70 -15.49
CA SER A 49 24.72 37.59 -15.57
C SER A 49 23.87 37.20 -16.78
N ALA A 50 22.57 36.96 -16.58
CA ALA A 50 21.60 36.75 -17.64
C ALA A 50 20.50 37.82 -17.56
N ALA A 51 20.24 38.48 -18.68
CA ALA A 51 19.16 39.46 -18.83
C ALA A 51 17.78 38.78 -18.77
N VAL A 52 16.83 39.44 -18.12
CA VAL A 52 15.45 38.97 -17.90
C VAL A 52 14.60 39.25 -19.16
N PRO A 53 14.03 38.24 -19.83
CA PRO A 53 13.07 38.48 -20.90
C PRO A 53 11.69 38.90 -20.33
N THR A 54 10.98 39.77 -21.05
CA THR A 54 9.64 40.23 -20.65
C THR A 54 8.61 39.09 -20.75
N ALA A 55 7.59 39.14 -19.89
CA ALA A 55 6.61 38.07 -19.70
C ALA A 55 5.86 37.64 -20.98
N ALA A 56 5.66 38.57 -21.93
CA ALA A 56 4.99 38.29 -23.20
C ALA A 56 5.81 37.36 -24.12
N THR A 57 7.14 37.50 -24.15
CA THR A 57 8.02 36.66 -24.98
C THR A 57 8.13 35.24 -24.42
N VAL A 58 8.05 35.09 -23.10
CA VAL A 58 8.03 33.78 -22.42
C VAL A 58 6.71 33.05 -22.66
N ALA A 59 5.57 33.76 -22.66
CA ALA A 59 4.26 33.17 -22.92
C ALA A 59 4.12 32.68 -24.38
N ALA A 60 4.56 33.47 -25.36
CA ALA A 60 4.51 33.09 -26.77
C ALA A 60 5.46 31.91 -27.10
N ALA A 61 6.67 31.91 -26.55
CA ALA A 61 7.62 30.81 -26.71
C ALA A 61 7.15 29.53 -26.00
N ALA A 62 6.51 29.64 -24.83
CA ALA A 62 5.93 28.49 -24.12
C ALA A 62 4.73 27.90 -24.88
N LEU A 63 3.87 28.73 -25.48
CA LEU A 63 2.75 28.28 -26.31
C LEU A 63 3.23 27.62 -27.61
N LEU A 64 4.23 28.18 -28.30
CA LEU A 64 4.83 27.59 -29.50
C LEU A 64 5.57 26.29 -29.21
N ALA A 65 6.31 26.21 -28.10
CA ALA A 65 6.96 24.97 -27.65
C ALA A 65 5.94 23.89 -27.28
N ARG A 66 4.81 24.28 -26.66
CA ARG A 66 3.69 23.38 -26.33
C ARG A 66 2.95 22.91 -27.60
N ARG A 67 2.90 23.72 -28.67
CA ARG A 67 2.33 23.37 -29.98
C ARG A 67 3.25 22.48 -30.83
N CYS A 68 4.56 22.74 -30.86
CA CYS A 68 5.53 21.92 -31.59
C CYS A 68 5.64 20.51 -31.00
N ARG A 69 5.51 20.37 -29.67
CA ARG A 69 5.41 19.04 -29.02
C ARG A 69 4.11 18.30 -29.33
N ARG A 70 3.03 19.00 -29.68
CA ARG A 70 1.73 18.39 -30.03
C ARG A 70 1.63 17.92 -31.49
N ARG A 71 2.45 18.45 -32.41
CA ARG A 71 2.45 18.00 -33.83
C ARG A 71 3.49 16.91 -34.17
N ALA A 72 4.40 16.59 -33.26
CA ALA A 72 5.44 15.58 -33.50
C ALA A 72 4.98 14.12 -33.29
N LEU A 73 3.73 13.89 -32.86
CA LEU A 73 3.17 12.54 -32.65
C LEU A 73 1.96 12.32 -33.55
N GLY A 74 2.21 12.19 -34.85
CA GLY A 74 1.16 11.77 -35.79
C GLY A 74 1.32 12.31 -37.21
N SER A 75 2.37 11.91 -37.92
CA SER A 75 2.32 11.63 -39.37
C SER A 75 3.72 11.32 -39.91
N ARG A 76 3.85 10.19 -40.59
CA ARG A 76 5.00 9.89 -41.46
C ARG A 76 4.88 10.78 -42.70
N GLN A 77 5.55 11.93 -42.71
CA GLN A 77 6.03 12.57 -43.93
C GLN A 77 7.15 13.55 -43.56
N ALA A 78 8.30 13.39 -44.22
CA ALA A 78 9.50 14.17 -43.95
C ALA A 78 9.28 15.66 -44.27
N PRO A 79 9.64 16.60 -43.39
CA PRO A 79 9.53 18.01 -43.71
C PRO A 79 10.73 18.46 -44.57
N ARG A 80 10.43 19.13 -45.68
CA ARG A 80 11.38 20.01 -46.37
C ARG A 80 11.79 21.13 -45.41
N ALA A 81 13.09 21.40 -45.35
CA ALA A 81 13.68 22.44 -44.51
C ALA A 81 13.07 23.82 -44.82
N LEU A 82 12.35 24.39 -43.85
CA LEU A 82 12.03 25.81 -43.82
C LEU A 82 13.19 26.53 -43.12
N ALA A 83 13.93 27.31 -43.89
CA ALA A 83 14.95 28.22 -43.39
C ALA A 83 14.27 29.26 -42.49
N VAL A 84 14.59 29.22 -41.19
CA VAL A 84 14.21 30.27 -40.24
C VAL A 84 15.11 31.47 -40.52
N VAL A 85 14.59 32.45 -41.26
CA VAL A 85 15.19 33.79 -41.34
C VAL A 85 14.97 34.45 -39.99
N ARG A 86 16.04 34.53 -39.18
CA ARG A 86 16.08 35.42 -38.02
C ARG A 86 16.23 36.85 -38.53
N HIS A 87 15.13 37.58 -38.63
CA HIS A 87 15.19 39.03 -38.61
C HIS A 87 15.38 39.46 -37.16
N ALA A 88 16.57 40.01 -36.88
CA ALA A 88 16.79 40.86 -35.71
C ALA A 88 15.97 42.14 -35.96
N ALA A 89 14.77 42.19 -35.39
CA ALA A 89 13.98 43.41 -35.37
C ALA A 89 14.53 44.30 -34.26
N GLU A 90 15.06 45.45 -34.65
CA GLU A 90 15.27 46.58 -33.75
C GLU A 90 13.92 47.01 -33.13
N PRO A 91 13.93 47.59 -31.92
CA PRO A 91 12.71 48.05 -31.25
C PRO A 91 12.17 49.29 -31.96
N GLY A 92 11.49 49.08 -33.09
CA GLY A 92 10.64 50.06 -33.73
C GLY A 92 9.27 50.06 -33.05
N GLU A 93 8.71 51.26 -32.87
CA GLU A 93 7.35 51.49 -32.36
C GLU A 93 6.37 50.56 -33.09
N LEU A 94 5.86 49.56 -32.35
CA LEU A 94 4.84 48.65 -32.84
C LEU A 94 3.54 49.44 -32.97
N ASP A 95 3.07 49.59 -34.20
CA ASP A 95 1.80 50.22 -34.53
C ASP A 95 0.67 49.54 -33.72
N ALA A 96 0.00 50.31 -32.86
CA ALA A 96 -1.06 49.84 -31.98
C ALA A 96 -2.24 49.17 -32.73
N GLU A 97 -2.35 49.38 -34.04
CA GLU A 97 -3.33 48.72 -34.91
C GLU A 97 -3.04 47.22 -35.06
N SER A 98 -1.77 46.79 -35.05
CA SER A 98 -1.40 45.37 -35.19
C SER A 98 -1.75 44.54 -33.94
N ASP A 99 -1.71 45.15 -32.77
CA ASP A 99 -2.06 44.48 -31.52
C ASP A 99 -3.58 44.33 -31.37
N ALA A 100 -4.35 45.31 -31.84
CA ALA A 100 -5.81 45.24 -31.85
C ALA A 100 -6.33 44.13 -32.78
N GLU A 101 -5.72 43.94 -33.94
CA GLU A 101 -6.09 42.85 -34.86
C GLU A 101 -5.73 41.47 -34.29
N ALA A 102 -4.58 41.34 -33.63
CA ALA A 102 -4.18 40.11 -32.96
C ALA A 102 -5.11 39.75 -31.78
N GLN A 103 -5.53 40.76 -31.01
CA GLN A 103 -6.48 40.60 -29.92
C GLN A 103 -7.85 40.14 -30.44
N ALA A 104 -8.36 40.76 -31.51
CA ALA A 104 -9.63 40.38 -32.12
C ALA A 104 -9.61 38.95 -32.70
N GLN A 105 -8.48 38.51 -33.27
CA GLN A 105 -8.32 37.13 -33.73
C GLN A 105 -8.28 36.12 -32.58
N LEU A 106 -7.73 36.51 -31.42
CA LEU A 106 -7.73 35.68 -30.21
C LEU A 106 -9.14 35.53 -29.63
N GLU A 107 -9.88 36.63 -29.51
CA GLU A 107 -11.27 36.63 -29.03
C GLU A 107 -12.18 35.80 -29.95
N ALA A 108 -12.00 35.89 -31.28
CA ALA A 108 -12.74 35.08 -32.23
C ALA A 108 -12.44 33.57 -32.10
N LEU A 109 -11.19 33.20 -31.85
CA LEU A 109 -10.80 31.81 -31.62
C LEU A 109 -11.29 31.26 -30.27
N GLU A 110 -11.33 32.10 -29.23
CA GLU A 110 -11.91 31.72 -27.93
C GLU A 110 -13.41 31.46 -28.05
N ALA A 111 -14.15 32.31 -28.77
CA ALA A 111 -15.58 32.12 -29.01
C ALA A 111 -15.88 30.85 -29.86
N GLU A 112 -15.05 30.53 -30.86
CA GLU A 112 -15.21 29.29 -31.63
C GLU A 112 -14.94 28.04 -30.76
N LEU A 113 -14.04 28.15 -29.79
CA LEU A 113 -13.70 27.05 -28.89
C LEU A 113 -14.81 26.81 -27.86
N GLU A 114 -15.39 27.88 -27.31
CA GLU A 114 -16.58 27.81 -26.43
C GLU A 114 -17.76 27.15 -27.15
N ALA A 115 -18.04 27.54 -28.40
CA ALA A 115 -19.11 26.93 -29.21
C ALA A 115 -18.89 25.43 -29.49
N LEU A 116 -17.63 24.99 -29.65
CA LEU A 116 -17.30 23.57 -29.82
C LEU A 116 -17.42 22.79 -28.51
N GLU A 117 -17.15 23.40 -27.37
CA GLU A 117 -17.37 22.79 -26.05
C GLU A 117 -18.86 22.60 -25.78
N ASP A 118 -19.68 23.62 -26.02
CA ASP A 118 -21.15 23.55 -25.92
C ASP A 118 -21.75 22.45 -26.82
N GLN A 119 -21.25 22.34 -28.06
CA GLN A 119 -21.69 21.29 -28.99
C GLN A 119 -21.32 19.88 -28.46
N LEU A 120 -20.16 19.74 -27.82
CA LEU A 120 -19.70 18.45 -27.28
C LEU A 120 -20.51 18.03 -26.05
N ASP A 121 -20.95 18.99 -25.25
CA ASP A 121 -21.81 18.76 -24.08
C ASP A 121 -23.22 18.35 -24.51
N LEU A 122 -23.81 19.01 -25.52
CA LEU A 122 -25.09 18.62 -26.11
C LEU A 122 -25.04 17.19 -26.69
N GLU A 123 -23.99 16.83 -27.45
CA GLU A 123 -23.82 15.46 -27.94
C GLU A 123 -23.65 14.44 -26.81
N SER A 124 -23.08 14.86 -25.67
CA SER A 124 -22.92 13.99 -24.50
C SER A 124 -24.25 13.75 -23.80
N GLU A 125 -25.07 14.79 -23.62
CA GLU A 125 -26.41 14.69 -23.05
C GLU A 125 -27.33 13.82 -23.91
N GLU A 126 -27.33 14.01 -25.24
CA GLU A 126 -28.09 13.15 -26.17
C GLU A 126 -27.65 11.69 -26.13
N ARG A 127 -26.35 11.42 -25.98
CA ARG A 127 -25.87 10.03 -25.84
C ARG A 127 -26.25 9.42 -24.49
N SER A 128 -26.25 10.22 -23.42
CA SER A 128 -26.64 9.78 -22.08
C SER A 128 -28.12 9.43 -22.00
N SER A 129 -28.98 10.24 -22.63
CA SER A 129 -30.43 9.97 -22.70
C SER A 129 -30.73 8.69 -23.48
N VAL A 130 -30.11 8.49 -24.66
CA VAL A 130 -30.26 7.26 -25.46
C VAL A 130 -29.77 6.02 -24.70
N LEU A 131 -28.71 6.16 -23.89
CA LEU A 131 -28.18 5.04 -23.11
C LEU A 131 -29.10 4.69 -21.94
N SER A 132 -29.67 5.70 -21.28
CA SER A 132 -30.68 5.54 -20.22
C SER A 132 -31.93 4.84 -20.73
N GLU A 133 -32.49 5.29 -21.86
CA GLU A 133 -33.63 4.63 -22.52
C GLU A 133 -33.32 3.18 -22.89
N LYS A 134 -32.10 2.91 -23.36
CA LYS A 134 -31.68 1.56 -23.73
C LYS A 134 -31.57 0.64 -22.51
N VAL A 135 -31.05 1.15 -21.39
CA VAL A 135 -30.97 0.41 -20.11
C VAL A 135 -32.38 0.12 -19.58
N GLU A 136 -33.27 1.10 -19.58
CA GLU A 136 -34.68 0.89 -19.21
C GLU A 136 -35.35 -0.16 -20.12
N SER A 137 -35.16 -0.07 -21.44
CA SER A 137 -35.71 -1.06 -22.37
C SER A 137 -35.15 -2.48 -22.16
N LEU A 138 -33.91 -2.60 -21.68
CA LEU A 138 -33.29 -3.89 -21.36
C LEU A 138 -33.80 -4.45 -20.03
N LEU A 139 -34.07 -3.58 -19.06
CA LEU A 139 -34.70 -3.95 -17.79
C LEU A 139 -36.15 -4.41 -17.99
N GLU A 140 -36.91 -3.75 -18.87
CA GLU A 140 -38.28 -4.15 -19.23
C GLU A 140 -38.34 -5.44 -20.06
N ARG A 141 -37.32 -5.70 -20.88
CA ARG A 141 -37.23 -6.90 -21.72
C ARG A 141 -36.61 -8.10 -21.03
N ALA A 142 -36.04 -7.93 -19.83
CA ALA A 142 -35.57 -9.06 -19.05
C ALA A 142 -36.78 -9.90 -18.65
N PRO A 143 -36.97 -11.12 -19.19
CA PRO A 143 -38.04 -11.98 -18.70
C PRO A 143 -37.81 -12.20 -17.22
N ALA A 144 -38.89 -12.14 -16.43
CA ALA A 144 -38.89 -12.60 -15.06
C ALA A 144 -38.34 -14.03 -15.05
N LEU A 145 -37.04 -14.16 -14.79
CA LEU A 145 -36.38 -15.42 -14.55
C LEU A 145 -36.94 -15.90 -13.21
N GLU A 146 -38.07 -16.58 -13.30
CA GLU A 146 -38.61 -17.36 -12.21
C GLU A 146 -37.48 -18.20 -11.66
N ALA A 147 -37.28 -18.03 -10.35
CA ALA A 147 -36.27 -18.68 -9.56
C ALA A 147 -36.27 -20.20 -9.84
N SER A 148 -35.29 -20.64 -10.63
CA SER A 148 -34.81 -22.01 -10.50
C SER A 148 -34.32 -22.12 -9.06
N GLY A 149 -35.06 -22.85 -8.24
CA GLY A 149 -34.85 -23.06 -6.80
C GLY A 149 -33.58 -23.83 -6.44
N VAL A 150 -32.48 -23.52 -7.10
CA VAL A 150 -31.15 -23.76 -6.59
C VAL A 150 -30.79 -22.49 -5.85
N ALA A 151 -31.03 -22.47 -4.53
CA ALA A 151 -30.37 -21.52 -3.66
C ALA A 151 -28.89 -21.49 -4.10
N PRO A 152 -28.31 -20.35 -4.47
CA PRO A 152 -26.88 -20.29 -4.63
C PRO A 152 -26.38 -20.71 -3.26
N ALA A 153 -25.81 -21.92 -3.17
CA ALA A 153 -25.04 -22.31 -2.02
C ALA A 153 -24.08 -21.15 -1.86
N ALA A 154 -24.31 -20.32 -0.83
CA ALA A 154 -23.41 -19.25 -0.48
C ALA A 154 -22.08 -19.98 -0.43
N ALA A 155 -21.23 -19.71 -1.42
CA ALA A 155 -19.86 -20.16 -1.38
C ALA A 155 -19.32 -19.37 -0.20
N SER A 156 -19.49 -19.93 1.00
CA SER A 156 -18.59 -19.76 2.10
C SER A 156 -17.26 -19.92 1.41
N GLN A 157 -16.59 -18.80 1.14
CA GLN A 157 -15.24 -18.82 0.61
C GLN A 157 -14.50 -19.56 1.70
N ALA A 158 -14.41 -20.88 1.53
CA ALA A 158 -13.76 -21.75 2.48
C ALA A 158 -12.36 -21.21 2.49
N LEU A 159 -12.03 -20.49 3.56
CA LEU A 159 -10.74 -19.86 3.74
C LEU A 159 -9.73 -20.95 3.42
N ALA A 160 -8.94 -20.72 2.36
CA ALA A 160 -7.97 -21.71 1.93
C ALA A 160 -7.12 -22.05 3.16
N PRO A 161 -6.89 -23.34 3.45
CA PRO A 161 -6.19 -23.72 4.67
C PRO A 161 -4.85 -23.00 4.71
N ILE A 162 -4.62 -22.28 5.81
CA ILE A 162 -3.42 -21.45 6.04
C ILE A 162 -2.16 -22.30 5.86
N GLY A 163 -2.25 -23.59 6.18
CA GLY A 163 -1.17 -24.55 6.05
C GLY A 163 -0.22 -24.46 7.23
N ARG A 164 1.04 -24.82 7.01
CA ARG A 164 2.08 -24.72 8.04
C ARG A 164 2.58 -23.28 8.11
N VAL A 165 2.62 -22.74 9.32
CA VAL A 165 3.06 -21.37 9.62
C VAL A 165 4.38 -21.43 10.39
N ALA A 166 5.40 -20.70 9.92
CA ALA A 166 6.64 -20.52 10.66
C ALA A 166 6.58 -19.21 11.47
N VAL A 167 6.69 -19.27 12.79
CA VAL A 167 6.79 -18.09 13.67
C VAL A 167 8.26 -17.87 14.02
N CYS A 168 8.80 -16.76 13.55
CA CYS A 168 10.21 -16.41 13.60
C CYS A 168 10.45 -15.29 14.62
N SER A 169 11.25 -15.52 15.65
CA SER A 169 11.57 -14.54 16.71
C SER A 169 13.03 -14.61 17.13
N LEU A 170 13.52 -13.59 17.84
CA LEU A 170 14.80 -13.68 18.56
C LEU A 170 14.52 -14.26 19.95
N GLY A 171 14.72 -15.57 20.12
CA GLY A 171 14.48 -16.29 21.36
C GLY A 171 13.01 -16.66 21.64
N SER A 172 12.77 -17.22 22.84
CA SER A 172 11.46 -17.62 23.36
C SER A 172 10.88 -16.54 24.27
N GLY A 173 9.73 -15.97 23.89
CA GLY A 173 9.02 -15.01 24.75
C GLY A 173 8.03 -14.11 24.02
N GLY A 174 7.18 -13.44 24.81
CA GLY A 174 6.39 -12.29 24.36
C GLY A 174 5.30 -12.63 23.34
N VAL A 175 5.20 -11.81 22.29
CA VAL A 175 4.16 -11.92 21.25
C VAL A 175 4.26 -13.24 20.48
N SER A 176 5.47 -13.74 20.27
CA SER A 176 5.72 -14.99 19.51
C SER A 176 5.11 -16.22 20.19
N GLU A 177 5.27 -16.36 21.51
CA GLU A 177 4.72 -17.48 22.28
C GLU A 177 3.19 -17.41 22.35
N LEU A 178 2.64 -16.21 22.54
CA LEU A 178 1.19 -15.98 22.54
C LEU A 178 0.59 -16.34 21.17
N LEU A 179 1.25 -15.97 20.08
CA LEU A 179 0.83 -16.33 18.73
C LEU A 179 0.92 -17.84 18.48
N LEU A 180 2.00 -18.50 18.92
CA LEU A 180 2.16 -19.96 18.80
C LEU A 180 1.05 -20.70 19.54
N ALA A 181 0.74 -20.31 20.78
CA ALA A 181 -0.37 -20.88 21.55
C ALA A 181 -1.70 -20.69 20.81
N ARG A 182 -1.94 -19.48 20.29
CA ARG A 182 -3.17 -19.16 19.55
C ARG A 182 -3.31 -19.95 18.25
N LEU A 183 -2.21 -20.14 17.51
CA LEU A 183 -2.18 -20.96 16.30
C LEU A 183 -2.41 -22.45 16.61
N GLY A 184 -1.90 -22.95 17.74
CA GLY A 184 -2.12 -24.31 18.20
C GLY A 184 -3.60 -24.62 18.50
N ASP A 185 -4.33 -23.64 19.03
CA ASP A 185 -5.77 -23.77 19.28
C ASP A 185 -6.63 -23.67 18.01
N ALA A 186 -6.08 -23.14 16.91
CA ALA A 186 -6.80 -22.81 15.68
C ALA A 186 -6.85 -23.95 14.64
N ALA A 187 -6.93 -25.20 15.10
CA ALA A 187 -7.01 -26.38 14.22
C ALA A 187 -8.17 -26.30 13.21
N SER A 188 -9.26 -25.61 13.56
CA SER A 188 -10.42 -25.38 12.69
C SER A 188 -10.13 -24.52 11.44
N LEU A 189 -9.05 -23.75 11.44
CA LEU A 189 -8.61 -22.94 10.29
C LEU A 189 -7.68 -23.70 9.34
N GLY A 190 -7.46 -25.00 9.57
CA GLY A 190 -6.55 -25.81 8.75
C GLY A 190 -5.08 -25.41 8.93
N VAL A 191 -4.74 -24.84 10.09
CA VAL A 191 -3.36 -24.57 10.50
C VAL A 191 -2.72 -25.90 10.88
N ALA A 192 -1.66 -26.27 10.16
CA ALA A 192 -0.81 -27.39 10.58
C ALA A 192 0.06 -26.94 11.77
N GLU A 193 0.66 -27.89 12.50
CA GLU A 193 1.51 -27.60 13.67
C GLU A 193 2.50 -26.45 13.38
N PRO A 194 2.38 -25.30 14.09
CA PRO A 194 3.18 -24.14 13.80
C PRO A 194 4.64 -24.41 14.16
N LEU A 195 5.55 -23.94 13.32
CA LEU A 195 6.99 -24.12 13.50
C LEU A 195 7.58 -22.88 14.16
N GLN A 196 8.24 -23.03 15.31
CA GLN A 196 9.04 -21.95 15.89
C GLN A 196 10.43 -21.92 15.24
N VAL A 197 10.89 -20.74 14.83
CA VAL A 197 12.18 -20.55 14.17
C VAL A 197 12.95 -19.42 14.86
N ASP A 198 14.19 -19.67 15.24
CA ASP A 198 15.06 -18.63 15.81
C ASP A 198 15.71 -17.81 14.69
N LEU A 199 15.38 -16.51 14.62
CA LEU A 199 15.95 -15.58 13.64
C LEU A 199 17.46 -15.41 13.79
N GLU A 200 18.01 -15.54 15.00
CA GLU A 200 19.45 -15.41 15.23
C GLU A 200 20.20 -16.59 14.61
N GLU A 201 19.64 -17.79 14.71
CA GLU A 201 20.16 -19.00 14.08
C GLU A 201 20.02 -18.91 12.55
N VAL A 202 18.84 -18.54 12.04
CA VAL A 202 18.60 -18.38 10.60
C VAL A 202 19.60 -17.41 9.95
N GLY A 203 19.97 -16.33 10.63
CA GLY A 203 20.98 -15.38 10.16
C GLY A 203 22.40 -15.95 10.02
N ARG A 204 22.66 -17.15 10.57
CA ARG A 204 23.96 -17.86 10.53
C ARG A 204 23.95 -19.10 9.64
N LEU A 205 22.78 -19.61 9.27
CA LEU A 205 22.64 -20.82 8.46
C LEU A 205 22.94 -20.54 6.98
N ASN A 206 23.30 -21.59 6.24
CA ASN A 206 23.35 -21.53 4.78
C ASN A 206 21.94 -21.64 4.19
N PHE A 207 21.80 -21.17 2.95
CA PHE A 207 20.56 -21.18 2.17
C PHE A 207 19.82 -22.53 2.21
N ASP A 208 20.53 -23.64 1.99
CA ASP A 208 19.93 -24.98 1.91
C ASP A 208 19.25 -25.41 3.22
N LYS A 209 19.85 -25.08 4.38
CA LYS A 209 19.27 -25.42 5.69
C LYS A 209 18.04 -24.57 6.00
N VAL A 210 18.03 -23.31 5.58
CA VAL A 210 16.85 -22.45 5.76
C VAL A 210 15.68 -22.99 4.93
N ILE A 211 15.92 -23.49 3.71
CA ILE A 211 14.89 -24.16 2.90
C ILE A 211 14.35 -25.40 3.62
N GLU A 212 15.25 -26.25 4.14
CA GLU A 212 14.88 -27.47 4.86
C GLU A 212 13.99 -27.16 6.08
N ILE A 213 14.37 -26.15 6.87
CA ILE A 213 13.59 -25.70 8.03
C ILE A 213 12.20 -25.20 7.60
N LEU A 214 12.12 -24.42 6.52
CA LEU A 214 10.88 -23.83 6.04
C LEU A 214 10.10 -24.75 5.10
N GLU A 215 10.51 -26.01 4.93
CA GLU A 215 9.85 -26.93 4.01
C GLU A 215 8.37 -27.16 4.42
N GLY A 216 7.48 -26.98 3.44
CA GLY A 216 6.03 -27.08 3.63
C GLY A 216 5.37 -25.85 4.25
N CYS A 217 6.14 -24.84 4.68
CA CYS A 217 5.59 -23.58 5.19
C CYS A 217 5.06 -22.71 4.03
N LYS A 218 3.81 -22.27 4.15
CA LYS A 218 3.19 -21.33 3.21
C LYS A 218 3.33 -19.88 3.68
N VAL A 219 3.40 -19.69 4.99
CA VAL A 219 3.44 -18.39 5.65
C VAL A 219 4.56 -18.35 6.67
N ALA A 220 5.30 -17.25 6.72
CA ALA A 220 6.18 -16.92 7.82
C ALA A 220 5.70 -15.66 8.55
N VAL A 221 5.73 -15.68 9.88
CA VAL A 221 5.44 -14.52 10.73
C VAL A 221 6.73 -14.14 11.42
N ILE A 222 7.17 -12.90 11.27
CA ILE A 222 8.39 -12.38 11.87
C ILE A 222 7.95 -11.49 13.04
N CYS A 223 8.19 -11.96 14.26
CA CYS A 223 7.74 -11.36 15.52
C CYS A 223 8.93 -10.92 16.38
N PRO A 224 9.67 -9.86 15.99
CA PRO A 224 10.62 -9.23 16.90
C PRO A 224 9.88 -8.61 18.10
N ASP A 225 10.60 -8.39 19.20
CA ASP A 225 10.05 -7.67 20.35
C ASP A 225 9.94 -6.18 20.02
N THR A 226 8.72 -5.65 19.96
CA THR A 226 8.48 -4.23 19.67
C THR A 226 8.87 -3.30 20.81
N GLY A 227 9.21 -3.83 21.99
CA GLY A 227 9.78 -3.07 23.10
C GLY A 227 11.31 -2.97 23.09
N ASP A 228 12.01 -3.70 22.20
CA ASP A 228 13.48 -3.73 22.14
C ASP A 228 14.03 -2.96 20.94
N ASP A 229 14.19 -1.64 21.12
CA ASP A 229 14.75 -0.73 20.11
C ASP A 229 16.28 -0.71 20.07
N ARG A 230 16.95 -1.65 20.76
CA ARG A 230 18.42 -1.68 20.77
C ARG A 230 18.96 -1.97 19.36
N PRO A 231 19.90 -1.17 18.83
CA PRO A 231 20.44 -1.36 17.50
C PRO A 231 21.02 -2.76 17.26
N GLU A 232 21.62 -3.38 18.27
CA GLU A 232 22.18 -4.74 18.16
C GLU A 232 21.10 -5.80 17.96
N THR A 233 19.96 -5.65 18.65
CA THR A 233 18.78 -6.52 18.48
C THR A 233 18.22 -6.34 17.07
N LEU A 234 17.99 -5.10 16.64
CA LEU A 234 17.46 -4.82 15.30
C LEU A 234 18.42 -5.28 14.20
N GLU A 235 19.73 -5.18 14.38
CA GLU A 235 20.71 -5.73 13.44
C GLU A 235 20.62 -7.26 13.36
N ALA A 236 20.44 -7.95 14.49
CA ALA A 236 20.25 -9.39 14.52
C ALA A 236 18.94 -9.81 13.83
N VAL A 237 17.83 -9.08 14.06
CA VAL A 237 16.56 -9.28 13.35
C VAL A 237 16.77 -9.08 11.84
N LEU A 238 17.41 -7.99 11.42
CA LEU A 238 17.65 -7.69 10.01
C LEU A 238 18.49 -8.80 9.34
N ARG A 239 19.50 -9.31 10.04
CA ARG A 239 20.33 -10.43 9.57
C ARG A 239 19.49 -11.71 9.42
N GLY A 240 18.62 -12.00 10.39
CA GLY A 240 17.68 -13.11 10.34
C GLY A 240 16.69 -12.99 9.18
N ILE A 241 16.10 -11.81 8.97
CA ILE A 241 15.21 -11.50 7.84
C ILE A 241 15.94 -11.76 6.52
N LYS A 242 17.17 -11.27 6.37
CA LYS A 242 17.97 -11.50 5.15
C LYS A 242 18.27 -12.98 4.93
N GLY A 243 18.62 -13.72 5.97
CA GLY A 243 18.82 -15.17 5.89
C GLY A 243 17.55 -15.92 5.48
N LEU A 244 16.42 -15.58 6.09
CA LEU A 244 15.11 -16.15 5.79
C LEU A 244 14.69 -15.86 4.34
N LEU A 245 14.83 -14.62 3.89
CA LEU A 245 14.49 -14.19 2.54
C LEU A 245 15.41 -14.78 1.48
N ALA A 246 16.71 -14.92 1.81
CA ALA A 246 17.65 -15.61 0.95
C ALA A 246 17.24 -17.07 0.79
N GLY A 247 16.92 -17.77 1.89
CA GLY A 247 16.56 -19.20 1.96
C GLY A 247 15.08 -19.56 1.80
N MET A 248 14.27 -18.65 1.29
CA MET A 248 12.82 -18.84 1.25
C MET A 248 12.40 -19.89 0.19
N PRO A 249 11.64 -20.94 0.55
CA PRO A 249 11.19 -21.95 -0.41
C PRO A 249 10.16 -21.39 -1.40
N GLU A 250 9.96 -22.08 -2.53
CA GLU A 250 9.01 -21.65 -3.57
C GLU A 250 7.56 -21.63 -3.09
N GLY A 251 7.22 -22.51 -2.14
CA GLY A 251 5.87 -22.60 -1.57
C GLY A 251 5.52 -21.48 -0.58
N LEU A 252 6.51 -20.71 -0.10
CA LEU A 252 6.27 -19.60 0.81
C LEU A 252 5.79 -18.39 0.01
N SER A 253 4.52 -18.05 0.19
CA SER A 253 3.83 -17.01 -0.57
C SER A 253 3.49 -15.78 0.27
N ARG A 254 3.56 -15.87 1.61
CA ARG A 254 3.21 -14.75 2.49
C ARG A 254 4.18 -14.59 3.65
N ILE A 255 4.50 -13.35 3.99
CA ILE A 255 5.24 -12.98 5.19
C ILE A 255 4.44 -11.91 5.95
N VAL A 256 4.24 -12.11 7.25
CA VAL A 256 3.66 -11.10 8.14
C VAL A 256 4.76 -10.60 9.08
N LEU A 257 4.99 -9.30 9.15
CA LEU A 257 5.98 -8.69 10.03
C LEU A 257 5.28 -7.91 11.13
N LEU A 258 5.61 -8.21 12.39
CA LEU A 258 5.34 -7.32 13.51
C LEU A 258 6.40 -6.22 13.52
N SER A 259 5.96 -4.99 13.38
CA SER A 259 6.80 -3.79 13.38
C SER A 259 6.32 -2.81 14.45
N HIS A 260 6.97 -1.66 14.55
CA HIS A 260 6.71 -0.63 15.54
C HIS A 260 5.90 0.54 14.96
N VAL A 261 4.97 1.11 15.74
CA VAL A 261 4.21 2.31 15.36
C VAL A 261 5.15 3.51 15.26
N GLY A 262 5.22 4.11 14.07
CA GLY A 262 6.13 5.22 13.79
C GLY A 262 7.42 4.82 13.08
N ALA A 263 7.64 3.51 12.82
CA ALA A 263 8.81 3.02 12.10
C ALA A 263 9.14 3.79 10.80
N GLN A 264 8.13 4.23 10.04
CA GLN A 264 8.30 4.94 8.77
C GLN A 264 8.35 6.46 8.88
N GLN A 265 8.14 7.06 10.06
CA GLN A 265 8.04 8.52 10.20
C GLN A 265 9.36 9.24 9.94
N SER A 266 10.49 8.57 10.14
CA SER A 266 11.82 9.10 9.81
C SER A 266 12.03 9.28 8.30
N LYS A 267 11.20 8.65 7.45
CA LYS A 267 11.27 8.77 5.99
C LYS A 267 10.71 10.10 5.52
N GLY A 268 11.61 11.05 5.28
CA GLY A 268 11.29 12.39 4.80
C GLY A 268 12.08 13.47 5.52
N GLY A 269 12.63 13.15 6.70
CA GLY A 269 13.60 14.00 7.38
C GLY A 269 14.96 13.94 6.67
N PHE A 270 15.56 15.10 6.41
CA PHE A 270 16.95 15.18 5.96
C PHE A 270 17.85 14.78 7.13
N ASN A 271 18.28 13.52 7.18
CA ASN A 271 19.12 13.05 8.26
C ASN A 271 20.57 13.54 8.06
N LEU A 272 20.89 14.67 8.69
CA LEU A 272 22.22 15.29 8.65
C LEU A 272 23.31 14.37 9.22
N GLY A 273 22.97 13.45 10.14
CA GLY A 273 23.93 12.52 10.76
C GLY A 273 24.63 11.61 9.74
N SER A 274 23.92 11.17 8.70
CA SER A 274 24.50 10.37 7.60
C SER A 274 25.59 11.12 6.82
N PHE A 275 25.55 12.46 6.78
CA PHE A 275 26.61 13.27 6.15
C PHE A 275 27.87 13.39 7.01
N PHE A 276 27.75 13.24 8.32
CA PHE A 276 28.86 13.36 9.26
C PHE A 276 29.52 12.01 9.60
N GLY A 277 29.14 10.93 8.91
CA GLY A 277 29.74 9.61 9.11
C GLY A 277 29.34 8.94 10.42
N GLU A 278 28.27 9.40 11.07
CA GLU A 278 27.63 8.62 12.12
C GLU A 278 27.04 7.38 11.47
N SER A 279 27.54 6.21 11.86
CA SER A 279 26.98 4.93 11.43
C SER A 279 25.56 4.86 11.96
N LYS A 280 24.57 5.10 11.07
CA LYS A 280 23.16 4.92 11.39
C LYS A 280 22.99 3.49 11.90
N GLY A 281 22.61 3.35 13.17
CA GLY A 281 22.21 2.07 13.72
C GLY A 281 21.02 1.52 12.90
N THR A 282 20.89 0.20 12.84
CA THR A 282 19.71 -0.41 12.21
C THR A 282 18.45 0.04 12.94
N SER A 283 17.46 0.52 12.19
CA SER A 283 16.17 0.95 12.72
C SER A 283 15.01 0.12 12.15
N TRP A 284 13.81 0.27 12.71
CA TRP A 284 12.61 -0.45 12.26
C TRP A 284 12.26 -0.17 10.79
N ASP A 285 12.57 1.03 10.27
CA ASP A 285 12.43 1.36 8.85
C ASP A 285 13.24 0.43 7.95
N ASP A 286 14.45 0.05 8.37
CA ASP A 286 15.35 -0.83 7.62
C ASP A 286 14.81 -2.26 7.59
N LEU A 287 14.18 -2.73 8.67
CA LEU A 287 13.52 -4.03 8.73
C LEU A 287 12.35 -4.10 7.76
N GLU A 288 11.47 -3.09 7.83
CA GLU A 288 10.37 -2.95 6.88
C GLU A 288 10.93 -2.88 5.46
N ASP A 289 11.88 -2.00 5.16
CA ASP A 289 12.44 -1.80 3.82
C ASP A 289 13.07 -3.06 3.22
N GLU A 290 13.71 -3.92 4.01
CA GLU A 290 14.35 -5.13 3.50
C GLU A 290 13.33 -6.18 3.05
N LEU A 291 12.36 -6.51 3.91
CA LEU A 291 11.29 -7.46 3.61
C LEU A 291 10.57 -7.07 2.33
N THR A 292 10.26 -5.80 2.31
CA THR A 292 9.40 -5.22 1.34
C THR A 292 10.20 -5.03 0.03
N LYS A 293 11.48 -4.63 0.07
CA LYS A 293 12.37 -4.59 -1.11
C LYS A 293 12.40 -5.95 -1.79
N THR A 294 12.57 -7.01 -1.01
CA THR A 294 12.60 -8.39 -1.51
C THR A 294 11.28 -8.80 -2.15
N ALA A 295 10.15 -8.45 -1.54
CA ALA A 295 8.83 -8.74 -2.08
C ALA A 295 8.61 -8.21 -3.51
N ARG A 296 9.28 -7.12 -3.90
CA ARG A 296 9.19 -6.58 -5.28
C ARG A 296 10.07 -7.29 -6.28
N LEU A 297 11.20 -7.83 -5.80
CA LEU A 297 12.16 -8.49 -6.67
C LEU A 297 11.62 -9.86 -7.09
N ARG A 298 10.60 -10.38 -6.40
CA ARG A 298 9.82 -11.54 -6.83
C ARG A 298 8.98 -11.21 -8.07
N THR A 299 9.05 -12.11 -9.05
CA THR A 299 8.29 -12.05 -10.31
C THR A 299 6.79 -12.26 -10.07
N SER A 300 5.93 -11.75 -10.95
CA SER A 300 4.46 -11.90 -10.85
C SER A 300 3.96 -13.34 -10.91
N SER A 301 4.75 -14.26 -11.51
CA SER A 301 4.44 -15.70 -11.46
C SER A 301 4.53 -16.32 -10.05
N ARG A 302 5.22 -15.65 -9.11
CA ARG A 302 5.47 -16.12 -7.75
C ARG A 302 5.48 -14.93 -6.78
N PRO A 303 4.34 -14.26 -6.59
CA PRO A 303 4.28 -13.09 -5.74
C PRO A 303 4.60 -13.46 -4.28
N LEU A 304 5.23 -12.53 -3.57
CA LEU A 304 5.39 -12.59 -2.13
C LEU A 304 4.49 -11.52 -1.50
N TYR A 305 3.42 -11.95 -0.85
CA TYR A 305 2.53 -11.06 -0.12
C TYR A 305 3.16 -10.69 1.22
N THR A 306 3.23 -9.40 1.52
CA THR A 306 3.82 -8.91 2.77
C THR A 306 2.82 -8.05 3.52
N THR A 307 2.55 -8.42 4.76
CA THR A 307 1.65 -7.67 5.66
C THR A 307 2.46 -7.16 6.83
N ILE A 308 2.46 -5.85 7.06
CA ILE A 308 3.20 -5.24 8.17
C ILE A 308 2.17 -4.79 9.21
N VAL A 309 2.21 -5.40 10.39
CA VAL A 309 1.37 -5.03 11.53
C VAL A 309 2.23 -4.20 12.47
N ARG A 310 1.92 -2.91 12.61
CA ARG A 310 2.65 -2.00 13.50
C ARG A 310 1.98 -1.98 14.87
N ALA A 311 2.66 -2.46 15.89
CA ALA A 311 2.19 -2.39 17.26
C ALA A 311 2.90 -1.25 17.99
N GLY A 312 2.16 -0.59 18.88
CA GLY A 312 2.72 0.37 19.82
C GLY A 312 3.67 -0.29 20.82
N SER A 313 4.39 0.53 21.57
CA SER A 313 5.28 0.02 22.62
C SER A 313 4.47 -0.70 23.71
N PRO A 314 4.99 -1.79 24.29
CA PRO A 314 4.31 -2.47 25.38
C PRO A 314 4.14 -1.52 26.57
N PRO A 315 2.96 -1.48 27.21
CA PRO A 315 2.73 -0.56 28.31
C PRO A 315 3.57 -0.97 29.54
N ALA A 316 4.17 0.01 30.23
CA ALA A 316 5.03 -0.22 31.40
C ALA A 316 4.28 -0.83 32.61
N SER A 317 2.97 -0.63 32.68
CA SER A 317 2.07 -1.22 33.67
C SER A 317 0.80 -1.70 32.96
N THR A 318 0.09 -2.64 33.57
CA THR A 318 -1.21 -3.09 33.04
C THR A 318 -2.15 -1.88 32.96
N PRO A 319 -2.53 -1.43 31.75
CA PRO A 319 -3.42 -0.30 31.61
C PRO A 319 -4.81 -0.65 32.15
N PRO A 320 -5.62 0.35 32.53
CA PRO A 320 -7.04 0.14 32.77
C PRO A 320 -7.72 -0.38 31.49
N ALA A 321 -9.01 -0.71 31.55
CA ALA A 321 -9.81 -1.10 30.39
C ALA A 321 -9.43 -0.36 29.10
N THR A 322 -8.87 -1.08 28.13
CA THR A 322 -8.50 -0.55 26.80
C THR A 322 -9.48 -1.02 25.73
N GLU A 323 -9.67 -0.19 24.73
CA GLU A 323 -10.36 -0.52 23.48
C GLU A 323 -9.30 -0.67 22.37
N VAL A 324 -9.40 -1.74 21.60
CA VAL A 324 -8.48 -2.01 20.50
C VAL A 324 -8.90 -1.22 19.27
N ARG A 325 -7.96 -0.50 18.67
CA ARG A 325 -8.17 0.19 17.39
C ARG A 325 -7.15 -0.25 16.36
N CYS A 326 -7.64 -0.44 15.13
CA CYS A 326 -6.81 -0.67 13.97
C CYS A 326 -6.86 0.57 13.08
N LEU A 327 -5.69 1.12 12.76
CA LEU A 327 -5.53 2.34 11.99
C LEU A 327 -4.77 2.05 10.70
N PRO A 328 -5.00 2.81 9.62
CA PRO A 328 -4.13 2.79 8.46
C PRO A 328 -2.66 2.98 8.83
N ALA A 329 -1.80 2.28 8.10
CA ALA A 329 -0.35 2.30 8.22
C ALA A 329 0.26 3.72 8.38
N ASP A 330 -0.31 4.70 7.68
CA ASP A 330 0.24 6.06 7.55
C ASP A 330 -0.38 7.07 8.53
N THR A 331 -1.42 6.68 9.27
CA THR A 331 -2.18 7.59 10.16
C THR A 331 -1.85 7.41 11.64
N GLY A 332 -0.86 6.59 11.97
CA GLY A 332 -0.50 6.29 13.37
C GLY A 332 0.02 7.52 14.13
N SER A 333 -0.62 7.82 15.26
CA SER A 333 -0.09 8.68 16.32
C SER A 333 1.22 8.07 16.87
N GLU A 334 2.21 8.91 17.17
CA GLU A 334 3.54 8.52 17.66
C GLU A 334 3.47 7.75 19.01
N ASP A 335 2.40 7.94 19.78
CA ASP A 335 2.32 7.52 21.19
C ASP A 335 1.29 6.41 21.46
N GLY A 336 1.21 5.42 20.58
CA GLY A 336 0.38 4.23 20.81
C GLY A 336 1.05 3.22 21.75
N THR A 337 0.32 2.72 22.75
CA THR A 337 0.72 1.49 23.47
C THR A 337 -0.02 0.29 22.92
N THR A 338 0.59 -0.89 22.96
CA THR A 338 -0.09 -2.14 22.58
C THR A 338 0.29 -3.28 23.51
N LEU A 339 -0.73 -3.94 24.06
CA LEU A 339 -0.57 -5.13 24.86
C LEU A 339 -0.03 -6.28 24.00
N PRO A 340 0.91 -7.10 24.50
CA PRO A 340 1.41 -8.25 23.76
C PRO A 340 0.31 -9.21 23.29
N GLN A 341 -0.78 -9.34 24.08
CA GLN A 341 -1.95 -10.14 23.73
C GLN A 341 -2.71 -9.54 22.53
N THR A 342 -2.91 -8.22 22.52
CA THR A 342 -3.55 -7.50 21.41
C THR A 342 -2.71 -7.63 20.14
N ALA A 343 -1.38 -7.48 20.23
CA ALA A 343 -0.46 -7.66 19.10
C ALA A 343 -0.48 -9.09 18.54
N ALA A 344 -0.45 -10.11 19.42
CA ALA A 344 -0.53 -11.51 19.02
C ALA A 344 -1.86 -11.85 18.32
N GLU A 345 -2.98 -11.36 18.86
CA GLU A 345 -4.30 -11.57 18.26
C GLU A 345 -4.42 -10.79 16.94
N ALA A 346 -3.87 -9.58 16.83
CA ALA A 346 -3.83 -8.84 15.56
C ALA A 346 -3.07 -9.60 14.46
N LEU A 347 -1.92 -10.21 14.78
CA LEU A 347 -1.17 -11.06 13.85
C LEU A 347 -1.98 -12.30 13.46
N PHE A 348 -2.59 -12.98 14.44
CA PHE A 348 -3.43 -14.14 14.19
C PHE A 348 -4.61 -13.82 13.26
N GLN A 349 -5.31 -12.71 13.53
CA GLN A 349 -6.46 -12.28 12.74
C GLN A 349 -6.05 -11.78 11.36
N ALA A 350 -4.90 -11.13 11.22
CA ALA A 350 -4.33 -10.78 9.92
C ALA A 350 -4.06 -12.03 9.06
N LEU A 351 -3.58 -13.12 9.67
CA LEU A 351 -3.39 -14.40 8.99
C LEU A 351 -4.72 -15.07 8.62
N ALA A 352 -5.63 -15.19 9.59
CA ALA A 352 -6.91 -15.85 9.44
C ALA A 352 -7.78 -15.19 8.37
N LEU A 353 -7.73 -13.86 8.29
CA LEU A 353 -8.51 -13.07 7.36
C LEU A 353 -7.75 -12.75 6.07
N SER A 354 -6.50 -13.22 5.94
CA SER A 354 -5.64 -12.94 4.78
C SER A 354 -5.52 -11.44 4.46
N VAL A 355 -5.25 -10.65 5.50
CA VAL A 355 -5.01 -9.20 5.37
C VAL A 355 -3.78 -8.96 4.49
N ASP A 356 -3.95 -8.17 3.44
CA ASP A 356 -2.89 -7.87 2.45
C ASP A 356 -2.37 -6.43 2.57
N ALA A 357 -2.99 -5.60 3.40
CA ALA A 357 -2.54 -4.24 3.68
C ALA A 357 -1.87 -4.13 5.05
N GLY A 358 -0.83 -3.30 5.15
CA GLY A 358 -0.25 -2.95 6.44
C GLY A 358 -1.18 -2.07 7.26
N PHE A 359 -1.18 -2.26 8.57
CA PHE A 359 -2.00 -1.49 9.51
C PHE A 359 -1.29 -1.34 10.84
N SER A 360 -1.74 -0.36 11.62
CA SER A 360 -1.28 -0.13 12.99
C SER A 360 -2.35 -0.63 13.95
N VAL A 361 -1.95 -1.29 15.02
CA VAL A 361 -2.83 -1.70 16.13
C VAL A 361 -2.39 -0.96 17.38
N VAL A 362 -3.35 -0.36 18.08
CA VAL A 362 -3.11 0.38 19.33
C VAL A 362 -4.22 0.08 20.33
N ASP A 363 -3.86 0.05 21.61
CA ASP A 363 -4.79 0.00 22.73
C ASP A 363 -5.04 1.43 23.22
N GLU A 364 -6.26 1.93 23.03
CA GLU A 364 -6.67 3.25 23.52
C GLU A 364 -7.43 3.11 24.84
N ALA A 365 -7.33 4.12 25.72
CA ALA A 365 -8.13 4.14 26.94
C ALA A 365 -9.62 4.26 26.57
N ALA A 366 -10.45 3.33 27.05
CA ALA A 366 -11.87 3.33 26.74
C ALA A 366 -12.53 4.65 27.18
N PRO A 367 -13.29 5.34 26.32
CA PRO A 367 -13.96 6.58 26.68
C PRO A 367 -15.09 6.30 27.68
N GLY A 368 -14.84 6.58 28.96
CA GLY A 368 -15.83 6.51 30.03
C GLY A 368 -15.70 5.29 30.95
N SER A 369 -16.71 5.08 31.79
CA SER A 369 -16.74 3.99 32.79
C SER A 369 -17.30 2.67 32.27
N ARG A 370 -17.50 2.54 30.95
CA ARG A 370 -18.07 1.32 30.35
C ARG A 370 -17.00 0.25 30.29
N ALA A 371 -17.38 -0.99 30.65
CA ALA A 371 -16.49 -2.13 30.48
C ALA A 371 -16.13 -2.28 28.99
N PRO A 372 -14.85 -2.56 28.65
CA PRO A 372 -14.43 -2.68 27.27
C PRO A 372 -15.09 -3.92 26.68
N GLU A 373 -15.75 -3.75 25.54
CA GLU A 373 -16.30 -4.87 24.78
C GLU A 373 -15.16 -5.60 24.07
N ALA A 374 -15.30 -6.90 23.87
CA ALA A 374 -14.29 -7.68 23.15
C ALA A 374 -14.17 -7.14 21.71
N PRO A 375 -12.94 -6.97 21.18
CA PRO A 375 -12.75 -6.44 19.85
C PRO A 375 -13.35 -7.36 18.79
N VAL A 376 -14.16 -6.78 17.90
CA VAL A 376 -14.72 -7.49 16.73
C VAL A 376 -13.71 -7.42 15.58
N TRP A 377 -12.68 -8.26 15.65
CA TRP A 377 -11.56 -8.26 14.70
C TRP A 377 -11.93 -8.27 13.22
N PRO A 378 -12.94 -9.03 12.74
CA PRO A 378 -13.33 -8.98 11.34
C PRO A 378 -13.79 -7.60 10.87
N GLU A 379 -14.47 -6.84 11.74
CA GLU A 379 -14.90 -5.47 11.41
C GLU A 379 -13.74 -4.49 11.52
N LEU A 380 -12.88 -4.62 12.55
CA LEU A 380 -11.69 -3.79 12.71
C LEU A 380 -10.68 -3.94 11.57
N LEU A 381 -10.53 -5.17 11.07
CA LEU A 381 -9.57 -5.49 10.02
C LEU A 381 -10.15 -5.39 8.61
N LEU A 382 -11.47 -5.24 8.47
CA LEU A 382 -12.13 -5.12 7.18
C LEU A 382 -11.48 -4.09 6.24
N PRO A 383 -11.06 -2.89 6.69
CA PRO A 383 -10.37 -1.93 5.84
C PRO A 383 -9.05 -2.45 5.24
N PHE A 384 -8.45 -3.49 5.84
CA PHE A 384 -7.14 -4.04 5.48
C PHE A 384 -7.24 -5.40 4.75
N ILE A 385 -8.39 -6.09 4.83
CA ILE A 385 -8.68 -7.36 4.13
C ILE A 385 -8.95 -7.05 2.66
N GLY A 386 -7.87 -6.93 1.88
CA GLY A 386 -7.91 -6.51 0.47
C GLY A 386 -8.39 -5.07 0.39
N PRO A 387 -7.47 -4.08 0.39
CA PRO A 387 -7.68 -2.73 0.91
C PRO A 387 -9.02 -2.15 0.46
N GLU A 388 -10.03 -2.28 1.31
CA GLU A 388 -11.35 -1.77 1.05
C GLU A 388 -11.30 -0.26 1.26
N VAL A 389 -11.43 0.47 0.17
CA VAL A 389 -11.31 1.93 0.13
C VAL A 389 -12.66 2.63 0.14
N LEU A 390 -13.74 1.90 -0.10
CA LEU A 390 -15.10 2.41 -0.05
C LEU A 390 -16.06 1.30 0.38
N ARG A 391 -17.00 1.64 1.26
CA ARG A 391 -18.15 0.80 1.60
C ARG A 391 -19.40 1.64 1.69
N ILE A 392 -20.46 1.21 1.01
CA ILE A 392 -21.76 1.85 1.01
C ILE A 392 -22.82 0.77 1.14
N GLU A 393 -23.73 0.90 2.11
CA GLU A 393 -24.92 0.05 2.19
C GLU A 393 -25.91 0.46 1.10
N VAL A 394 -26.46 -0.53 0.39
CA VAL A 394 -27.31 -0.29 -0.78
C VAL A 394 -28.56 -1.15 -0.67
N GLU A 395 -29.63 -0.72 -1.33
CA GLU A 395 -30.91 -1.44 -1.28
C GLU A 395 -30.90 -2.71 -2.15
N ASP A 396 -30.21 -2.66 -3.31
CA ASP A 396 -30.17 -3.77 -4.28
C ASP A 396 -28.78 -3.88 -4.94
N ALA A 397 -28.05 -4.93 -4.59
CA ALA A 397 -26.72 -5.20 -5.14
C ALA A 397 -26.71 -5.36 -6.68
N LYS A 398 -27.77 -5.89 -7.30
CA LYS A 398 -27.81 -6.07 -8.76
C LYS A 398 -27.92 -4.74 -9.48
N ARG A 399 -28.82 -3.86 -9.02
CA ARG A 399 -28.97 -2.51 -9.58
C ARG A 399 -27.66 -1.74 -9.47
N VAL A 400 -26.99 -1.86 -8.32
CA VAL A 400 -25.68 -1.21 -8.11
C VAL A 400 -24.60 -1.79 -9.02
N ALA A 401 -24.55 -3.11 -9.24
CA ALA A 401 -23.60 -3.71 -10.16
C ALA A 401 -23.74 -3.13 -11.59
N PHE A 402 -24.98 -2.97 -12.08
CA PHE A 402 -25.25 -2.36 -13.38
C PHE A 402 -24.83 -0.88 -13.42
N PHE A 403 -25.14 -0.13 -12.37
CA PHE A 403 -24.71 1.27 -12.25
C PHE A 403 -23.19 1.39 -12.35
N VAL A 404 -22.45 0.62 -11.54
CA VAL A 404 -20.99 0.64 -11.51
C VAL A 404 -20.38 0.28 -12.86
N GLN A 405 -20.95 -0.70 -13.57
CA GLN A 405 -20.50 -1.08 -14.91
C GLN A 405 -20.77 0.02 -15.96
N GLY A 406 -21.94 0.67 -15.89
CA GLY A 406 -22.30 1.79 -16.76
C GLY A 406 -21.40 2.99 -16.52
N TRP A 407 -21.21 3.35 -15.26
CA TRP A 407 -20.29 4.41 -14.81
C TRP A 407 -18.86 4.16 -15.34
N ALA A 408 -18.34 2.95 -15.17
CA ALA A 408 -16.99 2.63 -15.65
C ALA A 408 -16.86 2.72 -17.18
N GLU A 409 -17.88 2.31 -17.94
CA GLU A 409 -17.90 2.44 -19.40
C GLU A 409 -17.93 3.90 -19.84
N GLU A 410 -18.74 4.73 -19.18
CA GLU A 410 -18.91 6.14 -19.53
C GLU A 410 -17.60 6.93 -19.38
N PHE A 411 -16.90 6.71 -18.26
CA PHE A 411 -15.69 7.46 -17.90
C PHE A 411 -14.38 6.83 -18.40
N PHE A 412 -14.34 5.49 -18.54
CA PHE A 412 -13.11 4.74 -18.84
C PHE A 412 -13.24 3.76 -20.01
N GLY A 413 -14.34 3.77 -20.75
CA GLY A 413 -14.54 2.96 -21.96
C GLY A 413 -13.60 3.33 -23.12
N GLU A 414 -13.68 2.58 -24.22
CA GLU A 414 -12.80 2.77 -25.37
C GLU A 414 -12.90 4.21 -25.94
N GLY A 415 -11.74 4.83 -26.17
CA GLY A 415 -11.65 6.20 -26.70
C GLY A 415 -11.89 7.30 -25.66
N LYS A 416 -12.29 6.98 -24.42
CA LYS A 416 -12.47 7.96 -23.35
C LYS A 416 -11.12 8.33 -22.72
N ARG A 417 -10.97 9.60 -22.36
CA ARG A 417 -9.77 10.10 -21.67
C ARG A 417 -10.02 10.14 -20.17
N ALA A 418 -9.43 9.18 -19.44
CA ALA A 418 -9.41 9.12 -17.97
C ALA A 418 -8.97 10.45 -17.30
N SER A 419 -8.21 11.30 -18.03
CA SER A 419 -7.81 12.62 -17.56
C SER A 419 -8.98 13.57 -17.27
N ARG A 420 -10.16 13.38 -17.90
CA ARG A 420 -11.37 14.18 -17.60
C ARG A 420 -11.85 13.98 -16.16
N VAL A 421 -11.51 12.83 -15.59
CA VAL A 421 -11.93 12.40 -14.25
C VAL A 421 -10.84 12.69 -13.19
N GLY A 422 -9.80 13.45 -13.55
CA GLY A 422 -8.62 13.68 -12.69
C GLY A 422 -7.65 12.50 -12.62
N VAL A 423 -7.98 11.37 -13.25
CA VAL A 423 -7.14 10.16 -13.28
C VAL A 423 -6.06 10.33 -14.34
N LYS A 424 -4.82 10.58 -13.90
CA LYS A 424 -3.65 10.81 -14.78
C LYS A 424 -3.09 9.53 -15.39
N THR A 425 -3.43 8.38 -14.82
CA THR A 425 -2.94 7.08 -15.28
C THR A 425 -4.01 6.43 -16.16
N PRO A 426 -3.67 5.97 -17.38
CA PRO A 426 -4.61 5.16 -18.15
C PRO A 426 -5.12 3.98 -17.34
N VAL A 427 -6.40 3.63 -17.53
CA VAL A 427 -7.09 2.57 -16.80
C VAL A 427 -7.56 1.53 -17.82
N GLN A 428 -7.38 0.25 -17.52
CA GLN A 428 -8.08 -0.82 -18.22
C GLN A 428 -9.28 -1.27 -17.39
N VAL A 429 -10.40 -1.54 -18.06
CA VAL A 429 -11.67 -1.88 -17.43
C VAL A 429 -12.02 -3.34 -17.72
N ARG A 430 -12.39 -4.11 -16.71
CA ARG A 430 -12.99 -5.44 -16.87
C ARG A 430 -14.30 -5.51 -16.10
N LYS A 431 -15.41 -5.69 -16.81
CA LYS A 431 -16.72 -5.92 -16.20
C LYS A 431 -16.79 -7.32 -15.60
N THR A 432 -17.42 -7.45 -14.45
CA THR A 432 -17.72 -8.72 -13.78
C THR A 432 -19.22 -8.79 -13.50
N SER A 433 -19.77 -9.96 -13.21
CA SER A 433 -21.21 -10.07 -12.86
C SER A 433 -21.62 -9.24 -11.64
N SER A 434 -20.66 -8.89 -10.79
CA SER A 434 -20.88 -8.19 -9.52
C SER A 434 -20.40 -6.74 -9.55
N GLY A 435 -19.85 -6.24 -10.66
CA GLY A 435 -19.35 -4.87 -10.76
C GLY A 435 -18.25 -4.71 -11.81
N VAL A 436 -17.13 -4.12 -11.42
CA VAL A 436 -16.03 -3.79 -12.34
C VAL A 436 -14.66 -3.80 -11.67
N ILE A 437 -13.64 -4.20 -12.42
CA ILE A 437 -12.24 -4.15 -12.02
C ILE A 437 -11.52 -3.13 -12.90
N LEU A 438 -10.90 -2.13 -12.28
CA LEU A 438 -10.17 -1.05 -12.93
C LEU A 438 -8.69 -1.20 -12.63
N LYS A 439 -7.87 -1.62 -13.60
CA LYS A 439 -6.42 -1.75 -13.42
C LYS A 439 -5.70 -0.53 -13.97
N PHE A 440 -4.75 0.01 -13.21
CA PHE A 440 -3.94 1.13 -13.68
C PHE A 440 -2.86 0.65 -14.65
N ARG A 441 -2.58 1.44 -15.68
CA ARG A 441 -1.50 1.20 -16.65
C ARG A 441 -0.46 2.31 -16.54
N PRO A 442 0.58 2.15 -15.70
CA PRO A 442 1.62 3.16 -15.53
C PRO A 442 2.35 3.50 -16.83
N PHE A 443 2.95 4.68 -16.87
CA PHE A 443 3.73 5.13 -18.02
C PHE A 443 4.93 4.19 -18.24
N GLY A 444 5.12 3.73 -19.48
CA GLY A 444 6.15 2.75 -19.84
C GLY A 444 5.69 1.30 -19.80
N THR A 445 4.45 1.00 -19.37
CA THR A 445 3.85 -0.33 -19.55
C THR A 445 3.58 -0.56 -21.04
N GLU A 446 4.00 -1.71 -21.56
CA GLU A 446 3.78 -2.06 -22.97
C GLU A 446 2.27 -2.03 -23.29
N SER A 447 1.91 -1.46 -24.45
CA SER A 447 0.51 -1.29 -24.87
C SER A 447 -0.19 -2.61 -25.19
N GLU A 448 0.59 -3.67 -25.44
CA GLU A 448 0.12 -5.00 -25.82
C GLU A 448 -0.26 -5.88 -24.62
N LEU A 449 0.20 -5.52 -23.40
CA LEU A 449 -0.15 -6.28 -22.19
C LEU A 449 -1.66 -6.29 -21.98
N GLY A 450 -2.21 -7.48 -21.80
CA GLY A 450 -3.63 -7.69 -21.54
C GLY A 450 -3.99 -7.29 -20.11
N PHE A 451 -5.29 -7.30 -19.82
CA PHE A 451 -5.80 -7.00 -18.47
C PHE A 451 -5.21 -7.93 -17.41
N ASP A 452 -5.03 -9.21 -17.74
CA ASP A 452 -4.51 -10.20 -16.81
C ASP A 452 -3.02 -10.03 -16.55
N ASP A 453 -2.27 -9.48 -17.51
CA ASP A 453 -0.82 -9.22 -17.41
C ASP A 453 -0.51 -7.89 -16.71
N LEU A 454 -1.53 -7.08 -16.41
CA LEU A 454 -1.37 -5.89 -15.60
C LEU A 454 -1.25 -6.29 -14.13
N ASP A 455 0.00 -6.36 -13.68
CA ASP A 455 0.36 -6.71 -12.29
C ASP A 455 0.28 -5.51 -11.32
N GLN A 456 -0.08 -4.31 -11.81
CA GLN A 456 0.14 -3.06 -11.08
C GLN A 456 -1.14 -2.26 -10.79
N GLY A 457 -1.70 -2.47 -9.60
CA GLY A 457 -2.65 -1.55 -8.96
C GLY A 457 -4.02 -1.44 -9.63
N GLY A 458 -4.97 -0.87 -8.90
CA GLY A 458 -6.32 -0.71 -9.40
C GLY A 458 -7.37 -0.62 -8.31
N VAL A 459 -8.62 -0.48 -8.72
CA VAL A 459 -9.79 -0.52 -7.83
C VAL A 459 -10.81 -1.48 -8.43
N GLU A 460 -11.26 -2.42 -7.62
CA GLU A 460 -12.35 -3.35 -7.90
C GLU A 460 -13.59 -2.90 -7.15
N PHE A 461 -14.63 -2.51 -7.87
CA PHE A 461 -15.94 -2.24 -7.30
C PHE A 461 -16.79 -3.49 -7.38
N ILE A 462 -17.29 -3.95 -6.23
CA ILE A 462 -18.10 -5.15 -6.06
C ILE A 462 -19.38 -4.76 -5.34
N ALA A 463 -20.52 -4.95 -5.98
CA ALA A 463 -21.79 -5.04 -5.29
C ALA A 463 -22.02 -6.48 -4.84
N GLU A 464 -22.21 -6.68 -3.54
CA GLU A 464 -22.45 -7.99 -2.94
C GLU A 464 -23.65 -7.96 -2.00
N GLU A 465 -24.36 -9.09 -1.95
CA GLU A 465 -25.46 -9.33 -1.02
C GLU A 465 -25.01 -10.42 -0.05
N PRO A 466 -24.34 -10.05 1.06
CA PRO A 466 -23.80 -11.02 1.99
C PRO A 466 -24.93 -11.80 2.67
N PRO A 467 -24.77 -13.11 2.95
CA PRO A 467 -25.83 -13.93 3.56
C PRO A 467 -26.32 -13.43 4.93
N ALA A 468 -25.49 -12.66 5.62
CA ALA A 468 -25.71 -12.21 6.99
C ALA A 468 -25.58 -10.68 7.14
N GLY A 469 -26.01 -9.90 6.15
CA GLY A 469 -25.99 -8.44 6.24
C GLY A 469 -26.76 -7.75 5.12
N PRO A 470 -26.89 -6.42 5.17
CA PRO A 470 -27.51 -5.67 4.08
C PRO A 470 -26.66 -5.79 2.80
N PRO A 471 -27.28 -5.70 1.61
CA PRO A 471 -26.56 -5.52 0.38
C PRO A 471 -25.62 -4.32 0.47
N ARG A 472 -24.45 -4.42 -0.16
CA ARG A 472 -23.42 -3.39 -0.06
C ARG A 472 -22.59 -3.27 -1.34
N LEU A 473 -22.19 -2.05 -1.63
CA LEU A 473 -21.14 -1.74 -2.57
C LEU A 473 -19.82 -1.62 -1.83
N ARG A 474 -18.79 -2.30 -2.33
CA ARG A 474 -17.43 -2.22 -1.86
C ARG A 474 -16.52 -1.80 -2.99
N ALA A 475 -15.56 -0.94 -2.72
CA ALA A 475 -14.41 -0.76 -3.60
C ALA A 475 -13.17 -1.29 -2.88
N ARG A 476 -12.46 -2.23 -3.50
CA ARG A 476 -11.24 -2.86 -2.98
C ARG A 476 -10.08 -2.48 -3.87
N ARG A 477 -8.90 -2.15 -3.34
CA ARG A 477 -7.74 -2.00 -4.23
C ARG A 477 -7.32 -3.36 -4.75
N CYS A 478 -7.07 -3.43 -6.05
CA CYS A 478 -6.42 -4.58 -6.66
C CYS A 478 -4.94 -4.55 -6.26
N ALA A 479 -4.45 -5.69 -5.78
CA ALA A 479 -3.13 -5.89 -5.15
C ALA A 479 -2.03 -4.93 -5.63
N TYR A 480 -1.46 -4.18 -4.68
CA TYR A 480 -0.26 -3.38 -4.85
C TYR A 480 0.92 -4.12 -4.22
N GLY A 481 2.03 -4.26 -4.95
CA GLY A 481 3.32 -4.31 -4.28
C GLY A 481 3.57 -2.97 -3.58
N TRP A 482 3.76 -2.97 -2.26
CA TRP A 482 3.81 -1.85 -1.30
C TRP A 482 4.71 -0.59 -1.58
N LYS A 483 5.49 -0.46 -2.68
CA LYS A 483 6.12 0.82 -3.21
C LYS A 483 5.94 0.95 -4.72
N VAL A 484 4.93 0.32 -5.30
CA VAL A 484 4.17 1.14 -6.23
C VAL A 484 3.30 1.92 -5.27
N SER A 485 3.74 3.14 -4.93
CA SER A 485 2.78 4.09 -4.38
C SER A 485 1.63 3.99 -5.35
N ALA A 486 0.45 3.61 -4.86
CA ALA A 486 -0.75 4.02 -5.56
C ALA A 486 -0.44 5.45 -5.99
N LYS A 487 -0.74 5.83 -7.23
CA LYS A 487 -0.95 7.25 -7.41
C LYS A 487 -2.18 7.49 -6.55
N GLU A 488 -1.98 7.74 -5.25
CA GLU A 488 -3.03 7.94 -4.26
C GLU A 488 -3.95 8.99 -4.83
N ASN A 489 -3.39 9.97 -5.53
CA ASN A 489 -4.10 10.95 -6.34
C ASN A 489 -5.02 10.38 -7.43
N SER A 490 -4.62 9.36 -8.20
CA SER A 490 -5.47 8.72 -9.22
C SER A 490 -6.54 7.83 -8.61
N GLU A 491 -6.20 7.06 -7.58
CA GLU A 491 -7.16 6.24 -6.86
C GLU A 491 -8.17 7.11 -6.12
N ARG A 492 -7.70 8.10 -5.36
CA ARG A 492 -8.51 9.10 -4.66
C ARG A 492 -9.37 9.89 -5.62
N ALA A 493 -8.82 10.37 -6.75
CA ALA A 493 -9.65 11.06 -7.76
C ALA A 493 -10.76 10.16 -8.30
N LEU A 494 -10.46 8.86 -8.51
CA LEU A 494 -11.44 7.88 -8.96
C LEU A 494 -12.52 7.67 -7.89
N LEU A 495 -12.13 7.45 -6.64
CA LEU A 495 -13.05 7.23 -5.52
C LEU A 495 -13.88 8.48 -5.20
N ASP A 496 -13.26 9.67 -5.23
CA ASP A 496 -13.93 10.95 -4.99
C ASP A 496 -14.97 11.23 -6.08
N LYS A 497 -14.62 10.98 -7.36
CA LYS A 497 -15.59 11.10 -8.46
C LYS A 497 -16.72 10.09 -8.28
N PHE A 498 -16.39 8.83 -8.04
CA PHE A 498 -17.38 7.78 -7.85
C PHE A 498 -18.34 8.11 -6.70
N ALA A 499 -17.82 8.53 -5.55
CA ALA A 499 -18.62 8.89 -4.39
C ALA A 499 -19.56 10.07 -4.67
N LYS A 500 -19.09 11.08 -5.42
CA LYS A 500 -19.92 12.21 -5.85
C LYS A 500 -21.07 11.75 -6.75
N ASP A 501 -20.76 10.99 -7.80
CA ASP A 501 -21.76 10.52 -8.77
C ASP A 501 -22.77 9.57 -8.13
N TRP A 502 -22.29 8.71 -7.23
CA TRP A 502 -23.15 7.82 -6.45
C TRP A 502 -24.11 8.61 -5.56
N ALA A 503 -23.64 9.67 -4.90
CA ALA A 503 -24.48 10.51 -4.05
C ALA A 503 -25.61 11.17 -4.86
N GLU A 504 -25.32 11.66 -6.07
CA GLU A 504 -26.31 12.26 -6.97
C GLU A 504 -27.40 11.24 -7.38
N VAL A 505 -27.00 10.03 -7.78
CA VAL A 505 -27.93 8.97 -8.18
C VAL A 505 -28.71 8.37 -7.01
N SER A 506 -28.11 8.32 -5.82
CA SER A 506 -28.80 7.84 -4.62
C SER A 506 -29.85 8.81 -4.07
N ALA A 507 -29.75 10.09 -4.46
CA ALA A 507 -30.67 11.14 -4.04
C ALA A 507 -31.87 11.30 -5.00
N SER A 508 -31.74 10.83 -6.24
CA SER A 508 -32.81 10.78 -7.26
C SER A 508 -33.64 9.51 -7.15
#